data_AF-A0A9E3IKN0-F1
#
_entry.id   AF-A0A9E3IKN0-F1
#
_cell.length_a   1.000
_cell.length_b   1.000
_cell.length_c   1.000
_cell.angle_alpha   90.00
_cell.angle_beta   90.00
_cell.angle_gamma   90.00
#
_symmetry.space_group_name_H-M   'P 1'
#
loop_
_entity.id
_entity.type
_entity.pdbx_description
1 polymer ?
#
loop_
_entity_poly.entity_id
_entity_poly.type
_entity_poly.pdbx_seq_one_letter_code
_entity_poly.pdbx_strand_id
1 'polypeptide(L)'
;MNQDLSIIELVLHASIVVKIVIAGLLLTSLFSWGLIFSKLGSIGKIKRRNEAFEQDFWSGKSLTDLYSQASNQAETGPLERLFSSGMREFMKLRDRRLDIATQLDG
;
A
#
# COMPACT_ATOMS: atom_id res chain seq x y z
N MET A 1 3.34 -29.94 50.53
CA MET A 1 2.21 -29.16 49.96
C MET A 1 2.82 -28.01 49.18
N ASN A 2 2.26 -27.72 48.00
CA ASN A 2 2.74 -26.84 46.90
C ASN A 2 3.46 -27.62 45.80
N GLN A 3 2.66 -28.29 44.98
CA GLN A 3 3.05 -28.57 43.60
C GLN A 3 2.87 -27.28 42.82
N ASP A 4 3.90 -26.43 42.83
CA ASP A 4 4.03 -25.35 41.87
C ASP A 4 4.26 -25.98 40.50
N LEU A 5 3.18 -26.46 39.87
CA LEU A 5 3.20 -26.93 38.49
C LEU A 5 3.56 -25.74 37.61
N SER A 6 4.84 -25.59 37.37
CA SER A 6 5.36 -24.61 36.42
C SER A 6 4.77 -24.93 35.05
N ILE A 7 4.25 -23.91 34.35
CA ILE A 7 3.72 -24.06 32.99
C ILE A 7 4.76 -24.76 32.09
N ILE A 8 6.04 -24.50 32.35
CA ILE A 8 7.16 -25.13 31.64
C ILE A 8 7.21 -26.64 31.92
N GLU A 9 7.08 -27.08 33.18
CA GLU A 9 7.03 -28.51 33.52
C GLU A 9 5.82 -29.21 32.88
N LEU A 10 4.65 -28.57 32.89
CA LEU A 10 3.45 -29.14 32.29
C LEU A 10 3.63 -29.38 30.78
N VAL A 11 4.30 -28.45 30.08
CA VAL A 11 4.64 -28.61 28.66
C VAL A 11 5.75 -29.64 28.46
N LEU A 12 6.74 -29.71 29.36
CA LEU A 12 7.85 -30.67 29.28
C LEU A 12 7.37 -32.12 29.45
N HIS A 13 6.40 -32.35 30.32
CA HIS A 13 5.79 -33.65 30.58
C HIS A 13 4.61 -33.97 29.66
N ALA A 14 4.15 -33.01 28.83
CA ALA A 14 3.08 -33.24 27.87
C ALA A 14 3.46 -34.25 26.78
N SER A 15 2.43 -34.87 26.19
CA SER A 15 2.59 -35.78 25.06
C SER A 15 3.22 -35.09 23.84
N ILE A 16 3.89 -35.87 22.99
CA ILE A 16 4.57 -35.34 21.80
C ILE A 16 3.63 -34.57 20.87
N VAL A 17 2.37 -35.03 20.74
CA VAL A 17 1.35 -34.38 19.93
C VAL A 17 1.04 -32.97 20.46
N VAL A 18 0.87 -32.82 21.77
CA VAL A 18 0.60 -31.52 22.41
C VAL A 18 1.76 -30.56 22.20
N LYS A 19 3.00 -31.03 22.32
CA LYS A 19 4.21 -30.22 22.07
C LYS A 19 4.25 -29.71 20.63
N ILE A 20 3.90 -30.54 19.64
CA ILE A 20 3.83 -30.12 18.24
C ILE A 20 2.76 -29.05 18.03
N VAL A 21 1.58 -29.22 18.63
CA VAL A 21 0.51 -28.22 18.53
C VAL A 21 0.96 -26.89 19.13
N ILE A 22 1.55 -26.90 20.33
CA ILE A 22 2.06 -25.69 20.99
C ILE A 22 3.14 -25.03 20.11
N ALA A 23 4.10 -25.80 19.59
CA ALA A 23 5.13 -25.29 18.70
C ALA A 23 4.53 -24.66 17.43
N GLY A 24 3.54 -25.31 16.81
CA GLY A 24 2.83 -24.79 15.65
C GLY A 24 2.08 -23.49 15.94
N LEU A 25 1.42 -23.39 17.10
CA LEU A 25 0.75 -22.17 17.55
C LEU A 25 1.74 -21.03 17.78
N LEU A 26 2.89 -21.30 18.42
CA LEU A 26 3.93 -20.30 18.64
C LEU A 26 4.52 -19.80 17.32
N LEU A 27 4.85 -20.70 16.39
CA LEU A 27 5.34 -20.34 15.06
C LEU A 27 4.32 -19.50 14.29
N THR A 28 3.05 -19.91 14.31
CA THR A 28 1.96 -19.17 13.65
C THR A 28 1.78 -17.78 14.27
N SER A 29 1.88 -17.67 15.60
CA SER A 29 1.81 -16.39 16.30
C SER A 29 2.95 -15.45 15.89
N LEU A 30 4.19 -15.94 15.88
CA LEU A 30 5.35 -15.17 15.43
C LEU A 30 5.23 -14.76 13.96
N PHE A 31 4.75 -15.67 13.10
CA PHE A 31 4.54 -15.38 11.69
C PHE A 31 3.45 -14.32 11.49
N SER A 32 2.35 -14.40 12.23
CA SER A 32 1.27 -13.41 12.21
C SER A 32 1.79 -12.01 12.59
N TRP A 33 2.56 -11.91 13.68
CA TRP A 33 3.19 -10.65 14.07
C TRP A 33 4.16 -10.12 13.01
N GLY A 34 4.98 -10.99 12.41
CA GLY A 34 5.88 -10.62 11.31
C GLY A 34 5.12 -10.05 10.11
N LEU A 35 4.01 -10.69 9.71
CA LEU A 35 3.15 -10.19 8.64
C LEU A 35 2.49 -8.85 8.98
N ILE A 36 2.03 -8.67 10.22
CA ILE A 36 1.45 -7.40 10.69
C ILE A 36 2.47 -6.28 10.55
N PHE A 37 3.70 -6.45 11.04
CA PHE A 37 4.75 -5.43 10.91
C PHE A 37 5.13 -5.16 9.46
N SER A 38 5.24 -6.20 8.63
CA SER A 38 5.50 -6.03 7.20
C SER A 38 4.40 -5.23 6.51
N LYS A 39 3.13 -5.52 6.83
CA LYS A 39 1.98 -4.82 6.22
C LYS A 39 1.88 -3.37 6.70
N LEU A 40 2.13 -3.12 7.99
CA LEU A 40 2.19 -1.77 8.55
C LEU A 40 3.27 -0.92 7.85
N GLY A 41 4.47 -1.46 7.64
CA GLY A 41 5.54 -0.79 6.91
C GLY A 41 5.16 -0.46 5.46
N SER A 42 4.53 -1.41 4.76
CA SER A 42 4.06 -1.20 3.38
C SER A 42 3.01 -0.10 3.27
N ILE A 43 2.06 -0.04 4.21
CA ILE A 43 1.01 1.00 4.24
C ILE A 43 1.63 2.36 4.54
N GLY A 44 2.56 2.42 5.49
CA GLY A 44 3.28 3.66 5.83
C GLY A 44 4.04 4.24 4.62
N LYS A 45 4.72 3.38 3.84
CA LYS A 45 5.42 3.80 2.62
C LYS A 45 4.46 4.39 1.58
N ILE A 46 3.30 3.77 1.38
CA ILE A 46 2.27 4.26 0.45
C ILE A 46 1.73 5.61 0.91
N LYS A 47 1.43 5.75 2.21
CA LYS A 47 0.89 6.99 2.78
C LYS A 47 1.85 8.16 2.58
N ARG A 48 3.14 7.96 2.87
CA ARG A 48 4.17 8.99 2.68
C ARG A 48 4.32 9.42 1.22
N ARG A 49 4.20 8.49 0.27
CA ARG A 49 4.24 8.83 -1.17
C ARG A 49 3.02 9.67 -1.57
N ASN A 50 1.83 9.32 -1.09
CA ASN A 50 0.63 10.11 -1.34
C ASN A 50 0.73 11.53 -0.75
N GLU A 51 1.21 11.66 0.49
CA GLU A 51 1.40 12.97 1.14
C GLU A 51 2.38 13.87 0.36
N ALA A 52 3.47 13.31 -0.16
CA ALA A 52 4.43 14.05 -0.98
C ALA A 52 3.81 14.57 -2.29
N PHE A 53 3.08 13.71 -3.00
CA PHE A 53 2.36 14.13 -4.21
C PHE A 53 1.30 15.19 -3.90
N GLU A 54 0.54 15.01 -2.83
CA GLU A 54 -0.50 15.95 -2.42
C GLU A 54 0.09 17.33 -2.10
N GLN A 55 1.21 17.39 -1.40
CA GLN A 55 1.93 18.64 -1.16
C GLN A 55 2.33 19.34 -2.48
N ASP A 56 2.87 18.58 -3.43
CA ASP A 56 3.24 19.11 -4.75
C ASP A 56 2.04 19.55 -5.59
N PHE A 57 0.90 18.87 -5.44
CA PHE A 57 -0.36 19.24 -6.09
C PHE A 57 -0.89 20.58 -5.53
N TRP A 58 -0.89 20.74 -4.21
CA TRP A 58 -1.36 21.97 -3.55
C TRP A 58 -0.36 23.12 -3.60
N SER A 59 0.91 22.88 -3.93
CA SER A 59 1.93 23.94 -4.05
C SER A 59 1.74 24.85 -5.26
N GLY A 60 0.71 24.63 -6.08
CA GLY A 60 0.42 25.45 -7.26
C GLY A 60 1.37 25.20 -8.44
N LYS A 61 2.07 24.06 -8.46
CA LYS A 61 2.78 23.59 -9.66
C LYS A 61 1.79 23.41 -10.81
N SER A 62 2.22 23.69 -12.05
CA SER A 62 1.34 23.50 -13.20
C SER A 62 0.92 22.03 -13.30
N LEU A 63 -0.36 21.77 -13.53
CA LEU A 63 -0.90 20.40 -13.63
C LEU A 63 -0.22 19.59 -14.74
N THR A 64 0.27 20.28 -15.78
CA THR A 64 1.07 19.73 -16.87
C THR A 64 2.46 19.28 -16.42
N ASP A 65 3.13 20.04 -15.53
CA ASP A 65 4.42 19.64 -14.96
C ASP A 65 4.27 18.51 -13.93
N LEU A 66 3.14 18.50 -13.21
CA LEU A 66 2.79 17.39 -12.33
C LEU A 66 2.52 16.10 -13.11
N TYR A 67 1.84 16.23 -14.25
CA TYR A 67 1.58 15.11 -15.16
C TYR A 67 2.88 14.55 -15.76
N SER A 68 3.79 15.41 -16.20
CA SER A 68 5.07 14.96 -16.77
C SER A 68 5.91 14.22 -15.73
N GLN A 69 5.99 14.71 -14.49
CA GLN A 69 6.66 14.04 -13.39
C GLN A 69 6.00 12.71 -13.01
N ALA A 70 4.66 12.67 -12.92
CA ALA A 70 3.92 11.45 -12.63
C ALA A 70 4.05 10.40 -13.74
N SER A 71 4.16 10.83 -15.00
CA SER A 71 4.31 9.92 -16.16
C SER A 71 5.70 9.31 -16.30
N ASN A 72 6.75 9.99 -15.81
CA ASN A 72 8.15 9.57 -15.93
C ASN A 72 8.65 8.71 -14.75
N GLN A 73 7.90 8.62 -13.65
CA GLN A 73 8.29 7.80 -12.51
C GLN A 73 7.78 6.36 -12.64
N ALA A 74 8.72 5.41 -12.75
CA ALA A 74 8.45 3.97 -12.77
C ALA A 74 7.81 3.45 -11.46
N GLU A 75 8.01 4.15 -10.35
CA GLU A 75 7.63 3.77 -8.97
C GLU A 75 6.65 4.77 -8.34
N THR A 76 5.58 5.12 -9.05
CA THR A 76 4.54 6.07 -8.59
C THR A 76 3.64 5.52 -7.48
N GLY A 77 3.26 6.39 -6.55
CA GLY A 77 2.23 6.13 -5.55
C GLY A 77 0.83 5.92 -6.16
N PRO A 78 -0.10 5.28 -5.44
CA PRO A 78 -1.45 5.05 -5.96
C PRO A 78 -2.18 6.32 -6.39
N LEU A 79 -2.00 7.42 -5.65
CA LEU A 79 -2.63 8.70 -5.94
C LEU A 79 -2.11 9.33 -7.24
N GLU A 80 -0.80 9.26 -7.47
CA GLU A 80 -0.16 9.71 -8.72
C GLU A 80 -0.65 8.92 -9.95
N ARG A 81 -0.87 7.61 -9.79
CA ARG A 81 -1.43 6.76 -10.85
C ARG A 81 -2.86 7.13 -11.19
N LEU A 82 -3.67 7.43 -10.17
CA LEU A 82 -5.03 7.90 -10.39
C LEU A 82 -5.05 9.26 -11.09
N PHE A 83 -4.20 10.19 -10.64
CA PHE A 83 -4.07 11.52 -11.24
C PHE A 83 -3.61 11.45 -12.70
N SER A 84 -2.55 10.71 -13.00
CA SER A 84 -2.04 10.55 -14.37
C SER A 84 -3.08 9.90 -15.30
N SER A 85 -3.85 8.93 -14.81
CA SER A 85 -4.94 8.32 -15.56
C SER A 85 -6.06 9.33 -15.85
N GLY A 86 -6.46 10.13 -14.84
CA GLY A 86 -7.48 11.17 -14.98
C GLY A 86 -7.05 12.30 -15.92
N MET A 87 -5.82 12.80 -15.78
CA MET A 87 -5.26 13.84 -16.66
C MET A 87 -5.15 13.35 -18.10
N ARG A 88 -4.75 12.09 -18.32
CA ARG A 88 -4.70 11.49 -19.66
C ARG A 88 -6.07 11.52 -20.32
N GLU A 89 -7.12 11.11 -19.60
CA GLU A 89 -8.48 11.13 -20.15
C GLU A 89 -9.00 12.56 -20.36
N PHE A 90 -8.71 13.48 -19.43
CA PHE A 90 -9.06 14.89 -19.59
C PHE A 90 -8.44 15.51 -20.85
N MET A 91 -7.14 15.25 -21.10
CA MET A 91 -6.45 15.71 -22.30
C MET A 91 -7.08 15.13 -23.57
N LYS A 92 -7.43 13.84 -23.55
CA LYS A 92 -8.10 13.16 -24.68
C LYS A 92 -9.49 13.72 -24.97
N LEU A 93 -10.27 14.02 -23.94
CA LEU A 93 -11.60 14.64 -24.09
C LEU A 93 -11.51 16.07 -24.62
N ARG A 94 -10.52 16.85 -24.15
CA ARG A 94 -10.25 18.19 -24.66
C ARG A 94 -9.91 18.17 -26.15
N ASP A 95 -9.04 17.24 -26.56
CA ASP A 95 -8.61 17.10 -27.96
C ASP A 95 -9.80 16.73 -28.87
N ARG A 96 -10.63 15.77 -28.44
CA ARG A 96 -11.88 15.42 -29.14
C ARG A 96 -12.85 16.60 -29.29
N ARG A 97 -12.94 17.47 -28.28
CA ARG A 97 -13.81 18.65 -28.34
C ARG A 97 -13.33 19.67 -29.37
N LEU A 98 -12.01 19.82 -29.52
CA LEU A 98 -11.40 20.67 -30.54
C LEU A 98 -11.63 20.11 -31.94
N ASP A 99 -11.51 18.80 -32.12
CA ASP A 99 -11.76 18.12 -33.39
C ASP A 99 -13.21 18.34 -33.89
N ILE A 100 -14.19 18.18 -32.99
CA ILE A 100 -15.61 18.43 -33.30
C ILE A 100 -15.85 19.90 -33.68
N ALA A 101 -15.26 20.86 -32.95
CA ALA A 101 -15.41 22.27 -33.26
C ALA A 101 -14.84 22.60 -34.65
N THR A 102 -13.73 21.97 -35.04
CA THR A 102 -13.09 22.16 -36.34
C THR A 102 -13.94 21.61 -37.49
N GLN A 103 -14.67 20.51 -37.26
CA GLN A 103 -15.56 19.91 -38.26
C GLN A 103 -16.86 20.70 -38.48
N LEU A 104 -17.32 21.48 -37.50
CA LEU A 104 -18.54 22.29 -37.61
C LEU A 104 -18.31 23.63 -38.34
N ASP A 105 -17.05 24.06 -38.48
CA ASP A 105 -16.67 25.36 -39.04
C ASP A 105 -16.21 25.28 -40.51
N GLY A 106 -16.25 24.08 -41.12
CA GLY A 106 -15.93 23.82 -42.54
C GLY A 106 -17.13 23.29 -43.31
#